data_AF-A0A1W9H349-F1
#
_entry.id   AF-A0A1W9H349-F1
#
_cell.length_a   1.000
_cell.length_b   1.000
_cell.length_c   1.000
_cell.angle_alpha   90.00
_cell.angle_beta   90.00
_cell.angle_gamma   90.00
#
_symmetry.space_group_name_H-M   'P 1'
#
loop_
_entity.id
_entity.type
_entity.pdbx_description
1 polymer ?
#
loop_
_entity_poly.entity_id
_entity_poly.type
_entity_poly.pdbx_seq_one_letter_code
_entity_poly.pdbx_strand_id
1 'polypeptide(L)'
;MYRRAFPTLMSAVGVEHDGWAQRGGIDRVLTLSCGRIHTVDEKIRTEDWPDVLLERWSNEALRRPGWVQKPLAADFIAYAWAPAATCVLLPVPALQRAWRQHGRQWIGLYGQRRAQNEGYTTVSVPVPRGVLMQAIVEAMFVS
;
A
#
# COMPACT_ATOMS: atom_id res chain seq x y z
N MET A 1 2.43 13.38 9.91
CA MET A 1 2.24 11.95 10.21
C MET A 1 3.56 11.20 10.39
N TYR A 2 4.48 11.22 9.42
CA TYR A 2 5.73 10.44 9.49
C TYR A 2 6.57 10.63 10.76
N ARG A 3 6.67 11.86 11.30
CA ARG A 3 7.36 12.11 12.59
C ARG A 3 6.77 11.33 13.78
N ARG A 4 5.47 11.00 13.75
CA ARG A 4 4.84 10.17 14.79
C ARG A 4 5.23 8.70 14.67
N ALA A 5 5.39 8.20 13.44
CA ALA A 5 5.73 6.80 13.17
C ALA A 5 7.25 6.53 13.23
N PHE A 6 8.06 7.53 12.89
CA PHE A 6 9.51 7.48 12.88
C PHE A 6 10.05 8.59 13.80
N PRO A 7 10.27 8.29 15.10
CA PRO A 7 10.63 9.31 16.10
C PRO A 7 11.94 10.05 15.79
N THR A 8 12.85 9.41 15.06
CA THR A 8 14.16 9.95 14.67
C THR A 8 14.19 10.53 13.25
N LEU A 9 13.03 10.80 12.65
CA LEU A 9 12.93 11.34 11.30
C LEU A 9 13.58 12.73 11.19
N MET A 10 14.56 12.84 10.29
CA MET A 10 15.24 14.09 9.96
C MET A 10 14.64 14.77 8.75
N SER A 11 14.38 14.01 7.68
CA SER A 11 13.81 14.55 6.45
C SER A 11 12.80 13.58 5.84
N ALA A 12 11.84 14.14 5.10
CA ALA A 12 10.81 13.41 4.38
C ALA A 12 10.60 14.12 3.04
N VAL A 13 11.32 13.68 2.02
CA VAL A 13 11.41 14.34 0.71
C VAL A 13 10.47 13.66 -0.28
N GLY A 14 9.63 14.44 -0.97
CA GLY A 14 8.76 13.95 -2.03
C GLY A 14 9.56 13.60 -3.29
N VAL A 15 9.15 12.55 -3.99
CA VAL A 15 9.70 12.14 -5.28
C VAL A 15 8.71 12.58 -6.36
N GLU A 16 8.94 13.75 -6.95
CA GLU A 16 7.96 14.43 -7.80
C GLU A 16 8.22 14.24 -9.31
N HIS A 17 9.38 13.73 -9.71
CA HIS A 17 9.74 13.55 -11.12
C HIS A 17 9.41 12.14 -11.62
N ASP A 18 8.73 12.04 -12.77
CA ASP A 18 8.48 10.75 -13.46
C ASP A 18 9.82 10.12 -13.85
N GLY A 19 10.17 9.08 -13.12
CA GLY A 19 11.39 8.33 -13.26
C GLY A 19 11.22 6.91 -12.73
N TRP A 20 12.32 6.14 -12.73
CA TRP A 20 12.31 4.77 -12.22
C TRP A 20 11.70 4.67 -10.81
N ALA A 21 11.98 5.63 -9.93
CA ALA A 21 11.53 5.64 -8.54
C ALA A 21 10.00 5.68 -8.42
N GLN A 22 9.34 6.58 -9.15
CA GLN A 22 7.88 6.70 -9.13
C GLN A 22 7.20 5.46 -9.74
N ARG A 23 7.77 4.91 -10.82
CA ARG A 23 7.30 3.64 -11.42
C ARG A 23 7.46 2.45 -10.47
N GLY A 24 8.52 2.48 -9.65
CA GLY A 24 8.76 1.56 -8.54
C GLY A 24 7.84 1.75 -7.33
N GLY A 25 6.98 2.78 -7.34
CA GLY A 25 6.05 3.09 -6.26
C GLY A 25 6.67 3.87 -5.11
N ILE A 26 7.68 4.71 -5.35
CA ILE A 26 8.25 5.60 -4.32
C ILE A 26 7.69 6.99 -4.53
N ASP A 27 6.86 7.44 -3.60
CA ASP A 27 6.37 8.82 -3.51
C ASP A 27 7.18 9.65 -2.52
N ARG A 28 7.80 9.00 -1.52
CA ARG A 28 8.55 9.68 -0.47
C ARG A 28 9.78 8.91 0.00
N VAL A 29 10.84 9.65 0.30
CA VAL A 29 12.07 9.16 0.93
C VAL A 29 12.21 9.76 2.33
N LEU A 30 12.30 8.90 3.33
CA LEU A 30 12.45 9.25 4.74
C LEU A 30 13.90 9.00 5.17
N THR A 31 14.57 10.00 5.74
CA THR A 31 15.92 9.83 6.31
C THR A 31 15.85 9.98 7.82
N LEU A 32 16.35 8.99 8.54
CA LEU A 32 16.45 8.99 10.01
C LEU A 32 17.79 9.55 10.49
N SER A 33 17.87 9.98 11.74
CA SER A 33 19.10 10.54 12.32
C SER A 33 20.27 9.56 12.36
N CYS A 34 20.02 8.25 12.34
CA CYS A 34 21.05 7.22 12.24
C CYS A 34 21.55 6.96 10.81
N GLY A 35 21.09 7.74 9.82
CA GLY A 35 21.44 7.57 8.41
C GLY A 35 20.60 6.51 7.68
N ARG A 36 19.69 5.81 8.37
CA ARG A 36 18.78 4.86 7.73
C ARG A 36 17.79 5.59 6.82
N ILE A 37 17.58 5.02 5.64
CA ILE A 37 16.61 5.51 4.66
C ILE A 37 15.44 4.53 4.60
N HIS A 38 14.22 5.07 4.55
CA HIS A 38 13.00 4.33 4.21
C HIS A 38 12.30 4.93 3.01
N THR A 39 11.78 4.10 2.12
CA THR A 39 10.99 4.52 0.96
C THR A 39 9.50 4.21 1.16
N VAL A 40 8.62 5.11 0.71
CA VAL A 40 7.18 5.02 0.96
C VAL A 40 6.38 5.28 -0.31
N ASP A 41 5.35 4.45 -0.54
CA ASP A 41 4.27 4.68 -1.51
C ASP A 41 3.05 5.26 -0.76
N GLU A 42 2.47 6.38 -1.21
CA GLU A 42 1.33 7.03 -0.56
C GLU A 42 0.02 6.67 -1.25
N LYS A 43 -0.98 6.27 -0.47
CA LYS A 43 -2.34 5.98 -0.95
C LYS A 43 -3.32 6.72 -0.07
N ILE A 44 -4.17 7.57 -0.64
CA ILE A 44 -5.12 8.38 0.13
C ILE A 44 -6.56 8.05 -0.31
N ARG A 45 -7.41 7.72 0.66
CA ARG A 45 -8.87 7.67 0.53
C ARG A 45 -9.44 9.00 1.03
N THR A 46 -10.37 9.57 0.27
CA THR A 46 -11.08 10.81 0.63
C THR A 46 -12.27 10.57 1.55
N GLU A 47 -12.57 9.30 1.85
CA GLU A 47 -13.72 8.85 2.65
C GLU A 47 -13.22 7.89 3.73
N ASP A 48 -13.90 7.83 4.88
CA ASP A 48 -13.54 6.95 6.01
C ASP A 48 -14.13 5.53 5.86
N TRP A 49 -13.58 4.76 4.91
CA TRP A 49 -13.99 3.37 4.70
C TRP A 49 -13.38 2.42 5.74
N PRO A 50 -14.13 1.45 6.29
CA PRO A 50 -13.63 0.51 7.31
C PRO A 50 -12.66 -0.56 6.75
N ASP A 51 -12.26 -0.43 5.49
CA ASP A 51 -11.39 -1.35 4.75
C ASP A 51 -10.15 -0.66 4.21
N VAL A 52 -9.17 -1.46 3.81
CA VAL A 52 -8.10 -1.07 2.90
C VAL A 52 -8.42 -1.65 1.53
N LEU A 53 -8.41 -0.80 0.51
CA LEU A 53 -8.71 -1.18 -0.87
C LEU A 53 -7.46 -1.70 -1.57
N LEU A 54 -7.21 -3.01 -1.49
CA LEU A 54 -6.02 -3.66 -2.05
C LEU A 54 -6.11 -3.73 -3.58
N GLU A 55 -5.29 -2.96 -4.28
CA GLU A 55 -5.29 -2.94 -5.76
C GLU A 55 -4.65 -4.20 -6.33
N ARG A 56 -5.49 -5.07 -6.90
CA ARG A 56 -5.06 -6.28 -7.61
C ARG A 56 -4.62 -5.93 -9.03
N TRP A 57 -5.38 -5.14 -9.76
CA TRP A 57 -5.06 -4.78 -11.14
C TRP A 57 -5.02 -3.27 -11.29
N SER A 58 -3.90 -2.75 -11.81
CA SER A 58 -3.78 -1.35 -12.25
C SER A 58 -4.40 -1.16 -13.65
N ASN A 59 -4.45 -2.23 -14.44
CA ASN A 59 -5.25 -2.31 -15.67
C ASN A 59 -5.76 -3.76 -15.84
N GLU A 60 -7.06 -3.96 -15.67
CA GLU A 60 -7.70 -5.28 -15.73
C GLU A 60 -7.58 -5.94 -17.12
N ALA A 61 -7.85 -5.18 -18.19
CA ALA A 61 -7.84 -5.69 -19.56
C ALA A 61 -6.45 -6.18 -19.98
N LEU A 62 -5.41 -5.44 -19.59
CA LEU A 62 -4.01 -5.79 -19.86
C LEU A 62 -3.39 -6.69 -18.78
N ARG A 63 -4.16 -7.08 -17.75
CA ARG A 63 -3.69 -7.84 -16.58
C ARG A 63 -2.43 -7.25 -15.93
N ARG A 64 -2.33 -5.92 -15.90
CA ARG A 64 -1.19 -5.24 -15.25
C ARG A 64 -1.36 -5.31 -13.73
N PRO A 65 -0.38 -5.85 -13.00
CA PRO A 65 -0.51 -6.02 -11.56
C PRO A 65 -0.62 -4.66 -10.87
N GLY A 66 -1.50 -4.60 -9.88
CA GLY A 66 -1.62 -3.48 -8.97
C GLY A 66 -0.62 -3.54 -7.83
N TRP A 67 -0.58 -2.50 -7.01
CA TRP A 67 0.44 -2.33 -5.96
C TRP A 67 0.49 -3.46 -4.93
N VAL A 68 -0.60 -4.20 -4.69
CA VAL A 68 -0.59 -5.30 -3.70
C VAL A 68 0.22 -6.52 -4.17
N GLN A 69 0.51 -6.63 -5.47
CA GLN A 69 1.16 -7.81 -6.06
C GLN A 69 2.29 -7.51 -7.05
N LYS A 70 2.41 -6.28 -7.56
CA LYS A 70 3.57 -5.88 -8.37
C LYS A 70 4.81 -5.75 -7.48
N PRO A 71 6.02 -6.01 -7.99
CA PRO A 71 7.25 -5.64 -7.29
C PRO A 71 7.25 -4.13 -6.98
N LEU A 72 7.53 -3.78 -5.73
CA LEU A 72 7.60 -2.40 -5.25
C LEU A 72 9.00 -2.13 -4.67
N ALA A 73 9.49 -0.92 -4.91
CA ALA A 73 10.74 -0.43 -4.32
C ALA A 73 10.50 0.32 -2.99
N ALA A 74 9.24 0.54 -2.63
CA ALA A 74 8.85 1.09 -1.33
C ALA A 74 9.01 0.05 -0.20
N ASP A 75 9.52 0.48 0.95
CA ASP A 75 9.51 -0.31 2.18
C ASP A 75 8.11 -0.38 2.79
N PHE A 76 7.35 0.71 2.70
CA PHE A 76 6.01 0.85 3.27
C PHE A 76 5.00 1.42 2.27
N ILE A 77 3.74 0.99 2.40
CA ILE A 77 2.60 1.75 1.89
C ILE A 77 2.07 2.61 3.04
N ALA A 78 2.04 3.93 2.87
CA ALA A 78 1.31 4.83 3.76
C ALA A 78 -0.13 4.98 3.27
N TYR A 79 -1.06 4.26 3.91
CA TYR A 79 -2.48 4.26 3.53
C TYR A 79 -3.29 5.23 4.39
N ALA A 80 -3.54 6.39 3.80
CA ALA A 80 -4.36 7.55 4.14
C ALA A 80 -5.88 7.35 4.24
N TRP A 81 -6.55 7.70 5.34
CA TRP A 81 -7.95 8.16 5.31
C TRP A 81 -8.01 9.63 5.69
N ALA A 82 -8.23 10.50 4.70
CA ALA A 82 -8.12 11.95 4.88
C ALA A 82 -9.11 12.52 5.93
N PRO A 83 -10.40 12.16 5.94
CA PRO A 83 -11.36 12.70 6.91
C PRO A 83 -11.05 12.29 8.36
N ALA A 84 -10.63 11.04 8.56
CA ALA A 84 -10.34 10.49 9.88
C ALA A 84 -8.95 10.90 10.41
N ALA A 85 -8.12 11.57 9.61
CA ALA A 85 -6.71 11.87 9.91
C ALA A 85 -5.92 10.65 10.41
N THR A 86 -6.33 9.45 9.99
CA THR A 86 -5.70 8.18 10.34
C THR A 86 -4.93 7.66 9.16
N CYS A 87 -3.83 6.97 9.46
CA CYS A 87 -3.02 6.35 8.44
C CYS A 87 -2.34 5.12 9.01
N VAL A 88 -2.29 4.07 8.21
CA VAL A 88 -1.55 2.85 8.53
C VAL A 88 -0.31 2.77 7.64
N LEU A 89 0.82 2.39 8.23
CA LEU A 89 2.03 2.04 7.51
C LEU A 89 2.06 0.53 7.34
N LEU A 90 1.90 0.06 6.10
CA LEU A 90 1.88 -1.36 5.75
C LEU A 90 3.28 -1.76 5.26
N PRO A 91 4.02 -2.64 5.97
CA PRO A 91 5.31 -3.14 5.49
C PRO A 91 5.10 -3.94 4.20
N VAL A 92 5.71 -3.51 3.10
CA VAL A 92 5.46 -4.09 1.78
C VAL A 92 5.74 -5.60 1.73
N PRO A 93 6.87 -6.14 2.24
CA PRO A 93 7.11 -7.57 2.18
C PRO A 93 6.04 -8.41 2.90
N ALA A 94 5.63 -7.99 4.11
CA ALA A 94 4.61 -8.69 4.89
C ALA A 94 3.23 -8.58 4.24
N LEU A 95 2.87 -7.40 3.74
CA LEU A 95 1.63 -7.17 2.99
C LEU A 95 1.51 -8.07 1.75
N GLN A 96 2.57 -8.16 0.95
CA GLN A 96 2.57 -9.00 -0.25
C GLN A 96 2.54 -10.49 0.09
N ARG A 97 3.18 -10.92 1.19
CA ARG A 97 3.04 -12.29 1.69
C ARG A 97 1.61 -12.60 2.13
N ALA A 98 0.98 -11.70 2.91
CA ALA A 98 -0.41 -11.84 3.32
C ALA A 98 -1.34 -11.93 2.09
N TRP A 99 -1.11 -11.10 1.06
CA TRP A 99 -1.85 -11.19 -0.19
C TRP A 99 -1.66 -12.54 -0.92
N ARG A 100 -0.44 -13.09 -0.97
CA ARG A 100 -0.20 -14.41 -1.56
C ARG A 100 -0.90 -15.54 -0.81
N GLN A 101 -0.96 -15.45 0.52
CA GLN A 101 -1.59 -16.46 1.39
C GLN A 101 -3.12 -16.39 1.35
N HIS A 102 -3.71 -15.19 1.35
CA HIS A 102 -5.15 -15.01 1.56
C HIS A 102 -5.90 -14.35 0.39
N GLY A 103 -5.20 -13.78 -0.59
CA GLY A 103 -5.80 -12.93 -1.62
C GLY A 103 -6.91 -13.62 -2.43
N ARG A 104 -6.76 -14.92 -2.73
CA ARG A 104 -7.81 -15.71 -3.40
C ARG A 104 -9.08 -15.81 -2.56
N GLN A 105 -8.93 -16.07 -1.26
CA GLN A 105 -10.04 -16.15 -0.31
C GLN A 105 -10.72 -14.79 -0.17
N TRP A 106 -9.95 -13.71 -0.03
CA TRP A 106 -10.48 -12.35 0.10
C TRP A 106 -11.26 -11.90 -1.13
N ILE A 107 -10.83 -12.28 -2.34
CA ILE A 107 -11.60 -12.02 -3.57
C ILE A 107 -12.98 -12.69 -3.49
N GLY A 108 -13.07 -13.91 -2.97
CA GLY A 108 -14.33 -14.62 -2.80
C GLY A 108 -15.23 -14.02 -1.70
N LEU A 109 -14.65 -13.66 -0.56
CA LEU A 109 -15.40 -13.19 0.61
C LEU A 109 -15.84 -11.73 0.50
N TYR A 110 -14.96 -10.85 0.01
CA TYR A 110 -15.20 -9.40 0.01
C TYR A 110 -15.52 -8.85 -1.39
N GLY A 111 -15.39 -9.71 -2.40
CA GLY A 111 -15.63 -9.36 -3.79
C GLY A 111 -14.57 -8.43 -4.35
N GLN A 112 -14.90 -7.80 -5.47
CA GLN A 112 -14.03 -6.84 -6.15
C GLN A 112 -14.74 -5.50 -6.31
N ARG A 113 -13.97 -4.43 -6.39
CA ARG A 113 -14.42 -3.09 -6.75
C ARG A 113 -13.66 -2.66 -7.99
N ARG A 114 -14.41 -2.25 -9.02
CA ARG A 114 -13.88 -1.74 -10.28
C ARG A 114 -14.03 -0.24 -10.29
N ALA A 115 -12.95 0.48 -10.62
CA ALA A 115 -13.02 1.90 -10.91
C ALA A 115 -12.62 2.11 -12.36
N GLN A 116 -13.50 2.78 -13.10
CA GLN A 116 -13.31 3.08 -14.52
C GLN A 116 -12.59 4.42 -14.63
N ASN A 117 -11.39 4.38 -15.23
CA ASN A 117 -10.59 5.54 -15.55
C ASN A 117 -10.62 5.77 -17.07
N GLU A 118 -10.03 6.87 -17.53
CA GLU A 118 -9.89 7.13 -18.96
C GLU A 118 -9.00 6.07 -19.62
N GLY A 119 -9.63 5.15 -20.37
CA GLY A 119 -8.95 4.10 -21.13
C GLY A 119 -8.52 2.84 -20.36
N TYR A 120 -8.77 2.75 -19.05
CA TYR A 120 -8.44 1.55 -18.27
C TYR A 120 -9.34 1.35 -17.04
N THR A 121 -9.41 0.11 -16.55
CA THR A 121 -10.14 -0.25 -15.33
C THR A 121 -9.16 -0.74 -14.29
N THR A 122 -9.20 -0.16 -13.09
CA THR A 122 -8.50 -0.68 -11.91
C THR A 122 -9.42 -1.60 -11.14
N VAL A 123 -8.85 -2.63 -10.51
CA VAL A 123 -9.60 -3.62 -9.75
C VAL A 123 -8.95 -3.80 -8.40
N SER A 124 -9.77 -3.64 -7.36
CA SER A 124 -9.32 -3.76 -5.98
C SER A 124 -10.21 -4.68 -5.17
N VAL A 125 -9.70 -5.14 -4.02
CA VAL A 125 -10.42 -5.97 -3.06
C VAL A 125 -10.51 -5.20 -1.74
N PRO A 126 -11.71 -4.89 -1.23
CA PRO A 126 -11.87 -4.17 0.03
C PRO A 126 -11.68 -5.13 1.21
N VAL A 127 -10.50 -5.14 1.83
CA VAL A 127 -10.21 -6.01 2.96
C VAL A 127 -10.43 -5.24 4.28
N PRO A 128 -11.28 -5.72 5.20
CA PRO A 128 -11.49 -5.06 6.48
C PRO A 128 -10.17 -4.83 7.23
N ARG A 129 -10.01 -3.65 7.85
CA ARG A 129 -8.75 -3.23 8.49
C ARG A 129 -8.22 -4.28 9.48
N GLY A 130 -9.06 -4.77 10.39
CA GLY A 130 -8.65 -5.77 11.38
C GLY A 130 -8.17 -7.09 10.77
N VAL A 131 -8.85 -7.56 9.72
CA VAL A 131 -8.47 -8.78 8.99
C VAL A 131 -7.13 -8.60 8.30
N LEU A 132 -6.93 -7.46 7.63
CA LEU A 132 -5.67 -7.18 6.96
C LEU A 132 -4.50 -7.09 7.94
N MET A 133 -4.67 -6.38 9.05
CA MET A 133 -3.60 -6.20 10.04
C MET A 133 -3.20 -7.54 10.67
N GLN A 134 -4.18 -8.38 11.02
CA GLN A 134 -3.92 -9.72 11.55
C GLN A 134 -3.14 -10.57 10.53
N ALA A 135 -3.58 -10.59 9.28
CA ALA A 135 -2.91 -11.34 8.23
C ALA A 135 -1.48 -10.84 7.94
N ILE A 136 -1.23 -9.54 8.06
CA ILE A 136 0.13 -8.97 7.94
C ILE A 136 1.03 -9.49 9.07
N VAL A 137 0.55 -9.50 10.31
CA VAL A 137 1.30 -10.02 11.46
C VAL A 137 1.60 -11.50 11.28
N GLU A 138 0.62 -12.30 10.90
CA GLU A 138 0.80 -13.73 10.59
C GLU A 138 1.81 -13.94 9.47
N ALA A 139 1.75 -13.11 8.43
CA ALA A 139 2.68 -13.09 7.32
C ALA A 139 4.07 -12.53 7.68
N MET A 140 4.38 -12.23 8.94
CA MET A 140 5.74 -11.95 9.40
C MET A 140 6.46 -13.21 9.90
N PHE A 141 5.73 -14.23 10.36
CA PHE A 141 6.31 -15.52 10.73
C PHE A 141 6.77 -16.26 9.48
N VAL A 142 8.02 -16.73 9.45
CA VAL A 142 8.60 -17.54 8.37
C VAL A 142 9.00 -18.88 8.97
N SER A 143 8.58 -19.96 8.32
CA SER A 143 8.91 -21.35 8.64
C SER A 143 9.38 -22.06 7.38
#